data_AF-A0A7M2YZY5-F1
#
_entry.id   AF-A0A7M2YZY5-F1
#
_cell.length_a   1.000
_cell.length_b   1.000
_cell.length_c   1.000
_cell.angle_alpha   90.00
_cell.angle_beta   90.00
_cell.angle_gamma   90.00
#
_symmetry.space_group_name_H-M   'P 1'
#
loop_
_entity.id
_entity.type
_entity.pdbx_description
1 polymer ?
#
loop_
_entity_poly.entity_id
_entity_poly.type
_entity_poly.pdbx_seq_one_letter_code
_entity_poly.pdbx_strand_id
1 'polypeptide(L)'
;MTGTSLVFVECALGIVAVDLDGEAVVGFASDARLERPALELALPLVLDADVHGSTVVAVVDRRPPLIVSSDGGGSWREAGGGLPPGRAVAISPQHPDRILFATAERLYLSEDGGRFWRALAPELIDVTRVAWDAGE
;
A
#
# COMPACT_ATOMS: atom_id res chain seq x y z
N MET A 1 17.59 -11.41 -13.01
CA MET A 1 17.71 -9.97 -12.72
C MET A 1 16.54 -9.66 -11.83
N THR A 2 16.78 -9.77 -10.52
CA THR A 2 15.76 -9.67 -9.48
C THR A 2 15.43 -8.20 -9.34
N GLY A 3 14.29 -7.76 -9.86
CA GLY A 3 13.81 -6.39 -9.66
C GLY A 3 13.64 -6.17 -8.17
N THR A 4 14.35 -5.20 -7.62
CA THR A 4 14.45 -4.97 -6.19
C THR A 4 13.06 -4.67 -5.62
N SER A 5 12.54 -5.52 -4.72
CA SER A 5 11.25 -5.30 -4.06
C SER A 5 11.36 -4.30 -2.91
N LEU A 6 11.86 -3.09 -3.17
CA LEU A 6 12.03 -2.05 -2.16
C LEU A 6 10.78 -1.17 -2.05
N VAL A 7 10.38 -0.88 -0.82
CA VAL A 7 9.28 0.07 -0.53
C VAL A 7 9.71 1.06 0.54
N PHE A 8 9.14 2.26 0.50
CA PHE A 8 9.32 3.28 1.50
C PHE A 8 8.09 3.39 2.38
N VAL A 9 8.31 3.50 3.68
CA VAL A 9 7.24 3.56 4.69
C VAL A 9 7.48 4.73 5.61
N GLU A 10 6.52 5.64 5.68
CA GLU A 10 6.49 6.72 6.67
C GLU A 10 5.83 6.19 7.94
N CYS A 11 6.54 6.31 9.05
CA CYS A 11 6.12 5.85 10.37
C CYS A 11 6.62 6.81 11.46
N ALA A 12 6.41 6.49 12.74
CA ALA A 12 6.82 7.32 13.87
C ALA A 12 8.33 7.68 13.88
N LEU A 13 9.18 6.90 13.21
CA LEU A 13 10.63 7.11 13.13
C LEU A 13 11.06 7.97 11.92
N GLY A 14 10.12 8.40 11.08
CA GLY A 14 10.38 9.01 9.78
C GLY A 14 10.16 8.01 8.64
N ILE A 15 10.83 8.22 7.51
CA ILE A 15 10.70 7.34 6.34
C ILE A 15 11.79 6.27 6.39
N VAL A 16 11.38 5.01 6.35
CA VAL A 16 12.25 3.84 6.30
C VAL A 16 12.12 3.11 4.98
N ALA A 17 13.19 2.49 4.52
CA ALA A 17 13.20 1.59 3.38
C ALA A 17 13.03 0.14 3.88
N VAL A 18 12.11 -0.60 3.27
CA VAL A 18 11.82 -2.00 3.60
C VAL A 18 12.05 -2.84 2.35
N ASP A 19 12.90 -3.84 2.48
CA ASP A 19 13.04 -4.90 1.48
C ASP A 19 11.95 -5.94 1.71
N LEU A 20 11.08 -6.13 0.72
CA LEU A 20 9.98 -7.09 0.80
C LEU A 20 10.44 -8.54 0.61
N ASP A 21 11.58 -8.77 -0.03
CA ASP A 21 12.11 -10.12 -0.29
C ASP A 21 12.83 -10.66 0.95
N GLY A 22 13.69 -9.83 1.55
CA GLY A 22 14.31 -10.11 2.84
C GLY A 22 13.41 -9.87 4.06
N GLU A 23 12.24 -9.25 3.86
CA GLU A 23 11.29 -8.87 4.90
C GLU A 23 11.95 -8.11 6.06
N ALA A 24 12.75 -7.09 5.73
CA ALA A 24 13.55 -6.36 6.69
C ALA A 24 13.57 -4.85 6.40
N VAL A 25 13.63 -4.05 7.47
CA VAL A 25 13.96 -2.63 7.37
C VAL A 25 15.46 -2.51 7.06
N VAL A 26 15.80 -1.90 5.92
CA VAL A 26 17.18 -1.84 5.42
C VAL A 26 17.83 -0.47 5.60
N GLY A 27 17.08 0.56 5.97
CA GLY A 27 17.64 1.87 6.29
C GLY A 27 16.59 2.97 6.44
N PHE A 28 17.07 4.20 6.72
CA PHE A 28 16.28 5.41 6.67
C PHE A 28 16.40 6.06 5.30
N ALA A 29 15.30 6.58 4.79
CA ALA A 29 15.21 7.25 3.50
C ALA A 29 14.77 8.70 3.71
N SER A 30 15.63 9.51 4.36
CA SER A 30 15.30 10.90 4.71
C SER A 30 14.98 11.79 3.52
N ASP A 31 15.48 11.44 2.33
CA ASP A 31 15.24 12.19 1.09
C ASP A 31 14.09 11.60 0.24
N ALA A 32 13.50 10.48 0.66
CA ALA A 32 12.40 9.87 -0.07
C ALA A 32 11.13 10.73 0.02
N ARG A 33 10.45 10.88 -1.11
CA ARG A 33 9.19 11.62 -1.19
C ARG A 33 8.05 10.66 -1.50
N LEU A 34 7.19 10.43 -0.52
CA LEU A 34 5.94 9.68 -0.70
C LEU A 34 4.88 10.63 -1.27
N GLU A 35 4.95 10.85 -2.59
CA GLU A 35 3.90 11.59 -3.29
C GLU A 35 2.61 10.77 -3.29
N ARG A 36 1.49 11.40 -2.91
CA ARG A 36 0.17 10.81 -3.13
C ARG A 36 -0.32 11.29 -4.49
N PRO A 37 -0.90 10.42 -5.33
CA PRO A 37 -1.82 10.91 -6.35
C PRO A 37 -2.88 11.75 -5.61
N ALA A 38 -3.16 12.96 -6.10
CA ALA A 38 -4.24 13.78 -5.57
C ALA A 38 -5.59 13.15 -5.97
N LEU A 39 -5.95 12.05 -5.32
CA LEU A 39 -7.26 11.46 -5.45
C LEU A 39 -8.16 12.20 -4.45
N GLU A 40 -8.81 13.27 -4.90
CA GLU A 40 -9.90 13.92 -4.15
C GLU A 40 -11.15 13.03 -4.19
N LEU A 41 -11.07 11.85 -3.57
CA LEU A 41 -12.26 11.06 -3.26
C LEU A 41 -12.96 11.77 -2.09
N ALA A 42 -13.88 12.69 -2.42
CA ALA A 42 -14.73 13.40 -1.44
C ALA A 42 -15.80 12.48 -0.82
N LEU A 43 -15.37 11.31 -0.35
CA LEU A 43 -16.22 10.28 0.25
C LEU A 43 -15.87 10.16 1.74
N PRO A 44 -16.85 10.17 2.65
CA PRO A 44 -16.63 10.24 4.10
C PRO A 44 -15.95 9.00 4.70
N LEU A 45 -15.61 8.00 3.87
CA LEU A 45 -15.06 6.73 4.31
C LEU A 45 -13.66 6.45 3.76
N VAL A 46 -13.15 7.22 2.78
CA VAL A 46 -11.84 6.92 2.18
C VAL A 46 -10.73 7.48 3.06
N LEU A 47 -9.80 6.62 3.48
CA LEU A 47 -8.63 6.99 4.30
C LEU A 47 -7.39 7.22 3.45
N ASP A 48 -7.21 6.40 2.41
CA ASP A 48 -6.11 6.50 1.45
C ASP A 48 -6.49 5.77 0.16
N ALA A 49 -5.85 6.11 -0.95
CA ALA A 49 -6.08 5.42 -2.22
C ALA A 49 -4.87 5.58 -3.15
N ASP A 50 -4.70 4.60 -4.03
CA ASP A 50 -3.71 4.64 -5.09
C ASP A 50 -4.29 4.14 -6.42
N VAL A 51 -3.70 4.59 -7.52
CA VAL A 51 -4.18 4.37 -8.89
C VAL A 51 -3.02 4.00 -9.81
N HIS A 52 -3.21 2.93 -10.57
CA HIS A 52 -2.31 2.57 -11.67
C HIS A 52 -3.11 2.09 -12.88
N GLY A 53 -3.02 2.83 -13.99
CA GLY A 53 -3.83 2.56 -15.17
C GLY A 53 -5.34 2.67 -14.84
N SER A 54 -6.09 1.60 -15.08
CA SER A 54 -7.52 1.51 -14.70
C SER A 54 -7.75 0.90 -13.31
N THR A 55 -6.69 0.43 -12.64
CA THR A 55 -6.80 -0.14 -11.30
C THR A 55 -6.80 0.98 -10.27
N VAL A 56 -7.82 0.99 -9.41
CA VAL A 56 -7.90 1.88 -8.24
C VAL A 56 -8.06 1.03 -7.01
N VAL A 57 -7.26 1.27 -5.98
CA VAL A 57 -7.38 0.63 -4.68
C VAL A 57 -7.58 1.71 -3.63
N ALA A 58 -8.63 1.59 -2.82
CA ALA A 58 -8.91 2.54 -1.75
C ALA A 58 -9.06 1.82 -0.41
N VAL A 59 -8.39 2.37 0.62
CA VAL A 59 -8.60 2.05 2.02
C VAL A 59 -9.82 2.80 2.51
N VAL A 60 -10.73 2.08 3.18
CA VAL A 60 -11.97 2.65 3.71
C VAL A 60 -12.16 2.37 5.19
N ASP A 61 -12.76 3.32 5.93
CA ASP A 61 -13.10 3.21 7.35
C ASP A 61 -14.34 2.34 7.59
N ARG A 62 -14.28 1.09 7.11
CA ARG A 62 -15.27 0.05 7.35
C ARG A 62 -14.64 -1.33 7.17
N ARG A 63 -15.45 -2.39 7.33
CA ARG A 63 -15.05 -3.75 6.97
C ARG A 63 -15.80 -4.23 5.72
N PRO A 64 -15.11 -4.89 4.77
CA PRO A 64 -13.66 -5.06 4.76
C PRO A 64 -12.95 -3.72 4.41
N PRO A 65 -11.67 -3.53 4.80
CA PRO A 65 -11.01 -2.22 4.82
C PRO A 65 -10.52 -1.75 3.45
N LEU A 66 -10.78 -2.52 2.39
CA LEU A 66 -10.36 -2.20 1.03
C LEU A 66 -11.51 -2.36 0.05
N ILE A 67 -11.52 -1.48 -0.94
CA ILE A 67 -12.29 -1.64 -2.17
C ILE A 67 -11.33 -1.50 -3.37
N VAL A 68 -11.59 -2.28 -4.42
CA VAL A 68 -10.79 -2.25 -5.64
C VAL A 68 -11.69 -2.10 -6.84
N SER A 69 -11.28 -1.24 -7.76
CA SER A 69 -11.83 -1.09 -9.10
C SER A 69 -10.78 -1.51 -10.12
N SER A 70 -11.20 -2.13 -11.21
CA SER A 70 -10.35 -2.45 -12.37
C SER A 70 -10.73 -1.63 -13.62
N ASP A 71 -11.72 -0.75 -13.53
CA ASP A 71 -12.31 0.00 -14.65
C ASP A 71 -12.31 1.52 -14.43
N GLY A 72 -11.33 2.03 -13.67
CA GLY A 72 -11.15 3.47 -13.42
C GLY A 72 -12.17 4.07 -12.44
N GLY A 73 -12.81 3.24 -11.61
CA GLY A 73 -13.76 3.65 -10.59
C GLY A 73 -15.22 3.52 -11.03
N GLY A 74 -15.48 2.89 -12.17
CA GLY A 74 -16.84 2.62 -12.68
C GLY A 74 -17.57 1.56 -11.87
N SER A 75 -16.86 0.54 -11.41
CA SER A 75 -17.37 -0.51 -10.53
C SER A 75 -16.34 -0.92 -9.47
N TRP A 76 -16.84 -1.32 -8.31
CA TRP A 76 -16.01 -1.62 -7.14
C TRP A 76 -16.36 -2.98 -6.56
N ARG A 77 -15.33 -3.74 -6.18
CA ARG A 77 -15.48 -4.94 -5.35
C ARG A 77 -14.86 -4.71 -3.98
N GLU A 78 -15.44 -5.34 -2.98
CA GLU A 78 -14.85 -5.44 -1.65
C GLU A 78 -13.59 -6.33 -1.69
N ALA A 79 -12.58 -5.98 -0.90
CA ALA A 79 -11.30 -6.68 -0.80
C ALA A 79 -10.75 -6.60 0.64
N GLY A 80 -9.74 -7.41 0.97
CA GLY A 80 -9.13 -7.37 2.30
C GLY A 80 -9.96 -8.04 3.39
N GLY A 81 -10.78 -9.04 3.05
CA GLY A 81 -11.44 -9.88 4.04
C GLY A 81 -10.42 -10.48 5.01
N GLY A 82 -10.63 -10.26 6.31
CA GLY A 82 -9.70 -10.71 7.36
C GLY A 82 -8.54 -9.76 7.65
N LEU A 83 -8.34 -8.69 6.87
CA LEU A 83 -7.35 -7.66 7.19
C LEU A 83 -7.79 -6.81 8.40
N PRO A 84 -6.84 -6.29 9.20
CA PRO A 84 -7.13 -5.27 10.20
C PRO A 84 -7.53 -3.93 9.55
N PRO A 85 -7.99 -2.94 10.33
CA PRO A 85 -8.21 -1.59 9.82
C PRO A 85 -6.96 -1.03 9.14
N GLY A 86 -7.14 -0.53 7.91
CA GLY A 86 -6.06 0.00 7.09
C GLY A 86 -5.79 1.47 7.33
N ARG A 87 -4.63 1.93 6.88
CA ARG A 87 -4.23 3.33 6.89
C ARG A 87 -3.69 3.83 5.56
N ALA A 88 -2.93 2.98 4.86
CA ALA A 88 -2.32 3.37 3.61
C ALA A 88 -2.28 2.20 2.62
N VAL A 89 -2.21 2.51 1.34
CA VAL A 89 -2.10 1.52 0.27
C VAL A 89 -1.23 2.06 -0.87
N ALA A 90 -0.49 1.18 -1.55
CA ALA A 90 0.27 1.52 -2.75
C ALA A 90 0.31 0.35 -3.74
N ILE A 91 0.13 0.67 -5.02
CA ILE A 91 0.19 -0.25 -6.16
C ILE A 91 1.59 -0.17 -6.77
N SER A 92 2.21 -1.32 -7.07
CA SER A 92 3.53 -1.31 -7.71
C SER A 92 3.43 -0.74 -9.12
N PRO A 93 4.26 0.26 -9.48
CA PRO A 93 4.24 0.83 -10.82
C PRO A 93 4.77 -0.13 -11.89
N GLN A 94 5.61 -1.11 -11.53
CA GLN A 94 6.12 -2.12 -12.46
C GLN A 94 5.21 -3.35 -12.55
N HIS A 95 4.52 -3.69 -11.45
CA HIS A 95 3.69 -4.90 -11.37
C HIS A 95 2.36 -4.62 -10.64
N PRO A 96 1.31 -4.12 -11.33
CA PRO A 96 0.09 -3.64 -10.68
C PRO A 96 -0.72 -4.68 -9.88
N ASP A 97 -0.44 -5.97 -10.06
CA ASP A 97 -0.99 -7.04 -9.21
C ASP A 97 -0.36 -7.06 -7.80
N ARG A 98 0.84 -6.48 -7.66
CA ARG A 98 1.50 -6.25 -6.37
C ARG A 98 0.95 -5.01 -5.71
N ILE A 99 0.26 -5.21 -4.58
CA ILE A 99 -0.35 -4.13 -3.80
C ILE A 99 0.15 -4.26 -2.36
N LEU A 100 0.72 -3.16 -1.85
CA LEU A 100 1.13 -3.03 -0.46
C LEU A 100 0.01 -2.36 0.32
N PHE A 101 -0.40 -2.97 1.43
CA PHE A 101 -1.39 -2.44 2.36
C PHE A 101 -0.74 -2.27 3.73
N ALA A 102 -1.00 -1.14 4.37
CA ALA A 102 -0.49 -0.86 5.71
C ALA A 102 -1.61 -0.68 6.72
N THR A 103 -1.42 -1.33 7.86
CA THR A 103 -2.08 -1.01 9.13
C THR A 103 -1.20 -0.06 9.92
N ALA A 104 -1.57 0.32 11.15
CA ALA A 104 -0.71 1.16 11.99
C ALA A 104 0.62 0.50 12.34
N GLU A 105 0.67 -0.83 12.46
CA GLU A 105 1.85 -1.54 12.98
C GLU A 105 2.46 -2.56 12.00
N ARG A 106 1.74 -2.92 10.93
CA ARG A 106 2.14 -4.01 10.03
C ARG A 106 1.81 -3.75 8.57
N LEU A 107 2.69 -4.24 7.70
CA LEU A 107 2.53 -4.27 6.26
C LEU A 107 1.96 -5.62 5.79
N TYR A 108 1.19 -5.57 4.71
CA TYR A 108 0.64 -6.73 4.03
C TYR A 108 0.89 -6.60 2.53
N LEU A 109 1.28 -7.68 1.89
CA LEU A 109 1.48 -7.74 0.45
C LEU A 109 0.42 -8.64 -0.19
N SER A 110 -0.18 -8.15 -1.26
CA SER A 110 -0.89 -8.95 -2.25
C SER A 110 -0.03 -9.03 -3.50
N GLU A 111 -0.07 -10.16 -4.20
CA GLU A 111 0.59 -10.36 -5.51
C GLU A 111 -0.40 -10.74 -6.63
N ASP A 112 -1.71 -10.66 -6.35
CA ASP A 112 -2.77 -11.08 -7.27
C ASP A 112 -3.93 -10.06 -7.39
N GLY A 113 -3.59 -8.77 -7.26
CA GLY A 113 -4.54 -7.67 -7.39
C GLY A 113 -5.48 -7.52 -6.19
N GLY A 114 -5.09 -8.02 -5.03
CA GLY A 114 -5.76 -7.81 -3.75
C GLY A 114 -6.78 -8.89 -3.39
N ARG A 115 -6.67 -10.08 -4.01
CA ARG A 115 -7.53 -11.23 -3.70
C ARG A 115 -7.00 -11.96 -2.47
N PHE A 116 -5.70 -12.17 -2.40
CA PHE A 116 -5.03 -12.75 -1.23
C PHE A 116 -3.99 -11.81 -0.65
N TRP A 117 -3.83 -11.86 0.67
CA TRP A 117 -2.93 -10.98 1.41
C TRP A 117 -2.08 -11.79 2.38
N ARG A 118 -0.81 -11.44 2.43
CA ARG A 118 0.19 -12.01 3.31
C ARG A 118 0.72 -10.92 4.23
N ALA A 119 0.76 -11.19 5.53
CA ALA A 119 1.46 -10.34 6.49
C ALA A 119 2.97 -10.41 6.25
N LEU A 120 3.65 -9.27 6.33
CA LEU A 120 5.11 -9.18 6.30
C LEU A 120 5.66 -9.16 7.73
N ALA A 121 6.88 -9.68 7.90
CA ALA A 121 7.56 -9.78 9.19
C ALA A 121 7.92 -8.43 9.86
N PRO A 122 8.30 -7.35 9.14
CA PRO A 122 8.66 -6.09 9.77
C PRO A 122 7.50 -5.52 10.60
N GLU A 123 7.78 -5.28 11.88
CA GLU A 123 6.91 -4.51 12.76
C GLU A 123 7.32 -3.04 12.72
N LEU A 124 6.33 -2.18 12.51
CA LEU A 124 6.50 -0.74 12.42
C LEU A 124 5.62 -0.07 13.47
N ILE A 125 5.85 1.21 13.72
CA ILE A 125 5.08 1.97 14.71
C ILE A 125 4.47 3.16 14.00
N ASP A 126 3.14 3.26 14.07
CA ASP A 126 2.37 4.39 13.57
C ASP A 126 2.62 4.66 12.07
N VAL A 127 2.47 3.64 11.23
CA VAL A 127 2.57 3.82 9.77
C VAL A 127 1.47 4.76 9.29
N THR A 128 1.87 5.74 8.48
CA THR A 128 0.98 6.77 7.92
C THR A 128 0.92 6.74 6.40
N ARG A 129 2.00 6.31 5.74
CA ARG A 129 2.08 6.18 4.28
C ARG A 129 3.02 5.07 3.85
N VAL A 130 2.75 4.55 2.67
CA VAL A 130 3.62 3.62 1.96
C VAL A 130 3.75 4.03 0.50
N ALA A 131 4.89 3.75 -0.11
CA ALA A 131 5.06 3.84 -1.56
C ALA A 131 6.08 2.80 -2.03
N TRP A 132 5.93 2.37 -3.27
CA TRP A 132 6.96 1.59 -3.94
C TRP A 132 8.15 2.49 -4.29
N ASP A 133 9.36 1.93 -4.26
CA ASP A 133 10.50 2.62 -4.85
C ASP A 133 10.26 2.77 -6.36
N ALA A 134 10.17 4.02 -6.81
CA ALA A 134 10.01 4.34 -8.22
C ALA A 134 11.35 4.25 -8.98
N GLY A 135 12.47 4.04 -8.26
CA GLY A 135 13.79 3.85 -8.82
C GLY A 135 13.98 2.49 -9.49
N GLU A 136 13.56 2.39 -10.75
CA GLU A 136 14.40 1.87 -11.85
C GLU A 136 14.20 2.71 -13.12
#